data_AF-A0A382ER69-F1
#
_entry.id   AF-A0A382ER69-F1
#
_cell.length_a   1.000
_cell.length_b   1.000
_cell.length_c   1.000
_cell.angle_alpha   90.00
_cell.angle_beta   90.00
_cell.angle_gamma   90.00
#
_symmetry.space_group_name_H-M   'P 1'
#
loop_
_entity.id
_entity.type
_entity.pdbx_description
1 polymer ?
#
loop_
_entity_poly.entity_id
_entity_poly.type
_entity_poly.pdbx_seq_one_letter_code
_entity_poly.pdbx_strand_id
1 'polypeptide(L)' 'MARIEGITKGGSLLAQIAFFFSKRKVGKVTTPLRIQALHTQILTGYGLMELAQDKANKVSGA' A
#
# COMPACT_ATOMS: atom_id res chain seq x y z
N MET A 1 5.65 -13.54 13.21
CA MET A 1 5.72 -12.58 12.09
C MET A 1 7.18 -12.43 11.66
N ALA A 2 7.45 -12.44 10.35
CA ALA A 2 8.81 -12.26 9.85
C ALA A 2 9.35 -10.88 10.30
N ARG A 3 10.58 -10.86 10.83
CA ARG A 3 11.28 -9.62 11.18
C ARG A 3 11.93 -9.10 9.90
N ILE A 4 11.27 -8.16 9.24
CA ILE A 4 11.77 -7.55 8.01
C ILE A 4 12.53 -6.27 8.38
N GLU A 5 13.82 -6.24 8.08
CA GLU A 5 14.66 -5.08 8.33
C GLU A 5 14.16 -3.86 7.52
N GLY A 6 14.18 -2.67 8.13
CA GLY A 6 13.84 -1.43 7.42
C GLY A 6 12.34 -1.16 7.25
N ILE A 7 11.44 -2.03 7.74
CA ILE A 7 9.98 -1.84 7.64
C ILE A 7 9.46 -0.53 8.29
N THR A 8 10.27 0.08 9.17
CA THR A 8 9.99 1.37 9.81
C THR A 8 10.77 2.54 9.21
N LYS A 9 11.77 2.29 8.34
CA LYS A 9 12.57 3.34 7.71
C LYS A 9 11.77 3.96 6.55
N GLY A 10 11.79 5.28 6.50
CA GLY A 10 10.98 6.08 5.57
C GLY A 10 11.36 5.82 4.11
N GLY A 11 10.35 5.49 3.30
CA GLY A 11 10.48 5.21 1.88
C GLY A 11 10.36 6.46 0.99
N SER A 12 10.27 6.20 -0.32
CA SER A 12 10.09 7.21 -1.37
C SER A 12 8.89 8.13 -1.14
N LEU A 13 8.83 9.27 -1.84
CA LEU A 13 7.70 10.20 -1.76
C LEU A 13 6.35 9.50 -1.97
N LEU A 14 6.29 8.52 -2.87
CA LEU A 14 5.11 7.69 -3.11
C LEU A 14 4.68 6.91 -1.86
N ALA A 15 5.63 6.31 -1.14
CA ALA A 15 5.36 5.61 0.10
C ALA A 15 4.83 6.56 1.19
N GLN A 16 5.35 7.79 1.26
CA GLN A 16 4.87 8.79 2.22
C GLN A 16 3.42 9.20 1.94
N ILE A 17 3.07 9.42 0.67
CA ILE A 17 1.69 9.70 0.24
C ILE A 17 0.79 8.51 0.60
N ALA A 18 1.20 7.28 0.28
CA ALA A 18 0.43 6.08 0.61
C ALA A 18 0.23 5.91 2.12
N PHE A 19 1.26 6.17 2.93
CA PHE A 19 1.19 6.12 4.39
C PHE A 19 0.26 7.19 4.96
N PHE A 20 0.27 8.40 4.39
CA PHE A 20 -0.65 9.47 4.77
C PHE A 20 -2.11 9.05 4.54
N PHE A 21 -2.44 8.56 3.33
CA PHE A 21 -3.79 8.08 3.03
C PHE A 21 -4.20 6.89 3.89
N SER A 22 -3.28 5.94 4.14
CA SER A 22 -3.53 4.81 5.03
C SER A 22 -3.86 5.27 6.45
N LYS A 23 -3.05 6.15 7.05
CA LYS A 23 -3.37 6.74 8.36
C LYS A 23 -4.71 7.47 8.35
N ARG A 24 -4.99 8.27 7.32
CA ARG A 24 -6.24 9.05 7.22
C ARG A 24 -7.48 8.15 7.12
N LYS A 25 -7.42 7.04 6.38
CA LYS A 25 -8.57 6.17 6.11
C LYS A 25 -8.77 5.06 7.14
N VAL A 26 -7.68 4.46 7.64
CA VAL A 26 -7.73 3.28 8.52
C VAL A 26 -7.08 3.50 9.90
N GLY A 27 -6.64 4.73 10.21
CA GLY A 27 -6.08 5.12 11.51
C GLY A 27 -4.63 4.68 11.76
N LYS A 28 -4.05 3.84 10.91
CA LYS A 28 -2.67 3.34 11.03
C LYS A 28 -2.06 2.97 9.68
N VAL A 29 -0.74 2.98 9.58
CA VAL A 29 -0.04 2.37 8.43
C VAL A 29 0.03 0.86 8.68
N THR A 30 -0.67 0.09 7.86
CA THR A 30 -0.72 -1.37 8.00
C THR A 30 0.64 -2.01 7.69
N THR A 31 0.96 -3.10 8.38
CA THR A 31 2.22 -3.82 8.17
C THR A 31 2.44 -4.25 6.71
N PRO A 32 1.43 -4.79 5.98
CA PRO A 32 1.61 -5.13 4.57
C PRO A 32 2.01 -3.94 3.70
N LEU A 33 1.39 -2.77 3.92
CA LEU A 33 1.73 -1.55 3.18
C LEU A 33 3.16 -1.11 3.45
N ARG A 34 3.66 -1.27 4.68
CA ARG A 34 5.06 -0.98 5.02
C ARG A 34 6.03 -1.91 4.29
N ILE A 35 5.68 -3.19 4.14
CA ILE A 35 6.51 -4.18 3.43
C ILE A 35 6.58 -3.82 1.94
N GLN A 36 5.43 -3.55 1.31
CA GLN A 36 5.38 -3.17 -0.10
C GLN A 36 6.14 -1.88 -0.38
N ALA A 37 6.07 -0.93 0.55
CA ALA A 37 6.76 0.36 0.47
C ALA A 37 8.30 0.27 0.57
N LEU A 38 8.87 -0.89 0.91
CA LEU A 38 10.33 -1.09 0.85
C LEU A 38 10.88 -0.96 -0.57
N HIS A 39 10.06 -1.25 -1.59
CA HIS A 39 10.42 -1.12 -2.99
C HIS A 39 9.32 -0.40 -3.77
N THR A 40 9.64 0.77 -4.32
CA THR A 40 8.67 1.61 -5.05
C THR A 40 7.97 0.87 -6.19
N GLN A 41 8.68 -0.01 -6.92
CA GLN A 41 8.08 -0.83 -7.99
C GLN A 41 7.00 -1.78 -7.46
N ILE A 42 7.24 -2.43 -6.31
CA ILE A 42 6.27 -3.32 -5.65
C ILE A 42 5.07 -2.50 -5.18
N LEU A 43 5.31 -1.36 -4.53
CA LEU A 43 4.24 -0.48 -4.07
C LEU A 43 3.35 0.00 -5.23
N THR A 44 3.94 0.42 -6.34
CA THR A 44 3.20 0.84 -7.54
C THR A 44 2.40 -0.32 -8.13
N GLY A 45 3.04 -1.49 -8.32
CA GLY A 45 2.36 -2.68 -8.85
C GLY A 45 1.18 -3.11 -7.99
N TYR A 46 1.36 -3.09 -6.67
CA TYR A 46 0.27 -3.39 -5.72
C TYR A 46 -0.87 -2.37 -5.83
N GLY A 47 -0.56 -1.08 -5.89
CA GLY A 47 -1.58 -0.04 -6.06
C GLY A 47 -2.39 -0.20 -7.36
N LEU A 48 -1.73 -0.55 -8.47
CA LEU A 48 -2.40 -0.84 -9.74
C LEU A 48 -3.29 -2.08 -9.67
N MET A 49 -2.84 -3.12 -8.97
CA MET A 49 -3.64 -4.34 -8.75
C MET A 49 -4.91 -4.04 -7.96
N GLU A 50 -4.80 -3.31 -6.84
CA GLU A 50 -5.97 -2.92 -6.03
C GLU A 50 -6.96 -2.06 -6.84
N LEU A 51 -6.46 -1.13 -7.67
CA LEU A 51 -7.30 -0.35 -8.58
C LEU A 51 -8.01 -1.23 -9.61
N ALA A 52 -7.32 -2.24 -10.16
CA ALA A 52 -7.92 -3.18 -11.10
C ALA A 52 -9.02 -4.03 -10.44
N GLN A 53 -8.80 -4.49 -9.20
CA GLN A 53 -9.81 -5.22 -8.42
C GLN A 53 -11.03 -4.35 -8.11
N ASP A 54 -10.84 -3.11 -7.68
CA ASP A 54 -11.93 -2.15 -7.45
C ASP A 54 -12.75 -1.91 -8.73
N LYS A 55 -12.08 -1.77 -9.87
CA LYS A 55 -12.76 -1.64 -11.17
C LYS A 55 -13.52 -2.90 -11.56
N ALA A 56 -12.95 -4.08 -11.35
CA ALA A 56 -13.62 -5.35 -11.65
C ALA A 56 -14.91 -5.50 -10.84
N ASN A 57 -14.87 -5.18 -9.54
CA ASN A 57 -16.04 -5.24 -8.66
C ASN A 57 -17.14 -4.25 -9.05
N LYS A 58 -16.79 -3.12 -9.69
CA LYS A 58 -17.76 -2.12 -10.18
C LYS A 58 -18.48 -2.55 -11.45
N VAL A 59 -17.86 -3.41 -12.27
CA VAL A 59 -18.46 -3.94 -13.50
C VAL A 59 -19.38 -5.12 -13.18
N SER A 60 -19.08 -5.89 -12.14
CA SER A 60 -19.83 -7.09 -11.78
C SER A 60 -21.19 -6.85 -11.10
N GLY A 61 -21.63 -5.59 -10.93
CA GLY A 61 -22.98 -5.23 -10.48
C GLY A 61 -23.46 -5.95 -9.21
N ALA A 62 -23.31 -5.30 -8.06
CA ALA A 62 -24.28 -5.51 -6.98
C ALA A 62 -25.64 -4.94 -7.41
#